data_AF-A0A1V2JTM9-F1
#
_entry.id   AF-A0A1V2JTM9-F1
#
_cell.length_a   1.000
_cell.length_b   1.000
_cell.length_c   1.000
_cell.angle_alpha   90.00
_cell.angle_beta   90.00
_cell.angle_gamma   90.00
#
_symmetry.space_group_name_H-M   'P 1'
#
loop_
_entity.id
_entity.type
_entity.pdbx_description
1 polymer ?
#
loop_
_entity_poly.entity_id
_entity_poly.type
_entity_poly.pdbx_seq_one_letter_code
_entity_poly.pdbx_strand_id
1 'polypeptide(L)'
;MSTSSTMRVKLSFQWGAWQFRECFIAISEAVRQGYTTNDELINVLPQFTVNRLVLGLDKLLAAEMAHLNMDTLSINDDMRIVEALAAGQVLELPLSIEQLERNDSLLSKILMGIGVRNPAGALSLLKPKVEGV
;
A
#
# COMPACT_ATOMS: atom_id res chain seq x y z
N MET A 1 -25.20 1.39 -33.76
CA MET A 1 -24.96 1.55 -32.31
C MET A 1 -24.36 0.26 -31.81
N SER A 2 -23.04 0.19 -31.69
CA SER A 2 -22.36 -1.02 -31.22
C SER A 2 -22.37 -1.00 -29.69
N THR A 3 -23.14 -1.89 -29.08
CA THR A 3 -23.04 -2.19 -27.66
C THR A 3 -21.75 -2.96 -27.44
N SER A 4 -20.64 -2.23 -27.31
CA SER A 4 -19.40 -2.79 -26.77
C SER A 4 -19.72 -3.26 -25.37
N SER A 5 -19.85 -4.57 -25.18
CA SER A 5 -19.86 -5.20 -23.87
C SER A 5 -18.51 -4.91 -23.22
N THR A 6 -18.40 -3.76 -22.55
CA THR A 6 -17.27 -3.48 -21.65
C THR A 6 -17.30 -4.55 -20.58
N MET A 7 -16.46 -5.57 -20.75
CA MET A 7 -16.14 -6.51 -19.68
C MET A 7 -15.69 -5.66 -18.49
N ARG A 8 -16.41 -5.77 -17.38
CA ARG A 8 -16.03 -5.10 -16.14
C ARG A 8 -15.07 -6.02 -15.42
N VAL A 9 -14.03 -5.44 -14.88
CA VAL A 9 -13.04 -6.18 -14.10
C VAL A 9 -13.01 -5.60 -12.71
N LYS A 10 -12.94 -6.49 -11.72
CA LYS A 10 -12.74 -6.15 -10.32
C LYS A 10 -11.25 -6.18 -10.03
N LEU A 11 -10.69 -5.00 -9.75
CA LEU A 11 -9.33 -4.85 -9.25
C LEU A 11 -9.39 -4.71 -7.74
N SER A 12 -8.69 -5.57 -7.03
CA SER A 12 -8.48 -5.48 -5.58
C SER A 12 -6.99 -5.56 -5.27
N PHE A 13 -6.61 -5.14 -4.06
CA PHE A 13 -5.22 -5.17 -3.63
C PHE A 13 -5.08 -5.92 -2.31
N GLN A 14 -3.92 -6.54 -2.13
CA GLN A 14 -3.56 -7.23 -0.90
C GLN A 14 -2.12 -6.87 -0.53
N TRP A 15 -1.76 -6.95 0.75
CA TRP A 15 -0.36 -6.78 1.14
C TRP A 15 0.51 -7.87 0.49
N GLY A 16 1.50 -7.45 -0.29
CA GLY A 16 2.47 -8.37 -0.91
C GLY A 16 3.29 -9.12 0.13
N ALA A 17 3.63 -8.43 1.23
CA ALA A 17 4.28 -9.02 2.41
C ALA A 17 3.27 -9.22 3.54
N TRP A 18 2.32 -10.16 3.35
CA TRP A 18 1.21 -10.41 4.27
C TRP A 18 1.62 -10.56 5.75
N GLN A 19 2.75 -11.22 6.01
CA GLN A 19 3.30 -11.41 7.35
C GLN A 19 3.71 -10.10 8.06
N PHE A 20 3.89 -9.01 7.33
CA PHE A 20 4.21 -7.68 7.88
C PHE A 20 3.01 -6.74 7.91
N ARG A 21 1.83 -7.14 7.42
CA ARG A 21 0.61 -6.32 7.39
C ARG A 21 0.35 -5.59 8.69
N GLU A 22 0.28 -6.33 9.80
CA GLU A 22 -0.03 -5.77 11.12
C GLU A 22 1.07 -4.82 11.59
N CYS A 23 2.33 -5.12 11.24
CA CYS A 23 3.47 -4.27 11.54
C CYS A 23 3.39 -2.93 10.77
N PHE A 24 3.07 -2.97 9.47
CA PHE A 24 2.92 -1.76 8.66
C PHE A 24 1.82 -0.83 9.19
N ILE A 25 0.66 -1.40 9.52
CA ILE A 25 -0.47 -0.64 10.06
C ILE A 25 -0.09 -0.04 11.42
N ALA A 26 0.51 -0.84 12.30
CA ALA A 26 0.89 -0.39 13.64
C ALA A 26 1.98 0.69 13.64
N ILE A 27 3.02 0.54 12.82
CA ILE A 27 4.06 1.58 12.65
C ILE A 27 3.42 2.86 12.11
N SER A 28 2.59 2.74 11.07
CA SER A 28 1.97 3.90 10.43
C SER A 28 1.09 4.66 11.41
N GLU A 29 0.33 3.94 12.24
CA GLU A 29 -0.53 4.53 13.24
C GLU A 29 0.24 5.13 14.43
N ALA A 30 1.29 4.45 14.90
CA ALA A 30 2.14 4.98 15.97
C ALA A 30 2.79 6.32 15.56
N VAL A 31 3.30 6.41 14.34
CA VAL A 31 3.87 7.65 13.82
C VAL A 31 2.82 8.76 13.69
N ARG A 32 1.60 8.45 13.26
CA ARG A 32 0.48 9.43 13.21
C ARG A 32 0.11 9.95 14.60
N GLN A 33 0.30 9.13 15.64
CA GLN A 33 0.07 9.53 17.04
C GLN A 33 1.24 10.31 17.65
N GLY A 34 2.34 10.50 16.90
CA GLY A 34 3.49 11.30 17.32
C GLY A 34 4.68 10.49 17.85
N TYR A 35 4.63 9.16 17.78
CA TYR A 35 5.77 8.29 18.09
C TYR A 35 6.68 8.21 16.86
N THR A 36 7.69 9.06 16.82
CA THR A 36 8.48 9.33 15.61
C THR A 36 9.91 8.81 15.67
N THR A 37 10.37 8.32 16.82
CA THR A 37 11.70 7.74 16.97
C THR A 37 11.65 6.21 17.05
N ASN A 38 12.76 5.54 16.73
CA ASN A 38 12.86 4.08 16.86
C ASN A 38 12.60 3.61 18.30
N ASP A 39 13.13 4.33 19.29
CA ASP A 39 12.95 4.00 20.70
C ASP A 39 11.48 4.16 21.14
N GLU A 40 10.80 5.21 20.69
CA GLU A 40 9.36 5.38 20.92
C GLU A 40 8.55 4.23 20.31
N LEU A 41 8.84 3.85 19.06
CA LEU A 41 8.17 2.74 18.40
C LEU A 41 8.36 1.40 19.14
N ILE A 42 9.58 1.10 19.59
CA ILE A 42 9.87 -0.12 20.36
C ILE A 42 9.08 -0.13 21.67
N ASN A 43 8.97 1.02 22.33
CA ASN A 43 8.26 1.14 23.61
C ASN A 43 6.73 1.03 23.46
N VAL A 44 6.15 1.60 22.40
CA VAL A 44 4.68 1.62 22.21
C VAL A 44 4.14 0.43 21.43
N LEU A 45 5.01 -0.33 20.75
CA LEU A 45 4.64 -1.54 20.02
C LEU A 45 5.30 -2.82 20.59
N PRO A 46 5.15 -3.13 21.89
CA PRO A 46 5.83 -4.26 22.54
C PRO A 46 5.38 -5.63 22.02
N GLN A 47 4.27 -5.71 21.28
CA GLN A 47 3.78 -6.92 20.65
C GLN A 47 4.66 -7.40 19.48
N PHE A 48 5.51 -6.54 18.92
CA PHE A 48 6.44 -6.90 17.87
C PHE A 48 7.86 -7.02 18.41
N THR A 49 8.61 -7.99 17.90
CA THR A 49 10.04 -8.05 18.18
C THR A 49 10.75 -6.88 17.50
N VAL A 50 11.85 -6.40 18.09
CA VAL A 50 12.66 -5.32 17.50
C VAL A 50 13.03 -5.63 16.05
N ASN A 51 13.45 -6.87 15.75
CA ASN A 51 13.76 -7.29 14.39
C ASN A 51 12.55 -7.16 13.44
N ARG A 52 11.34 -7.48 13.90
CA ARG A 52 10.13 -7.36 13.07
C ARG A 52 9.74 -5.90 12.82
N LEU A 53 9.96 -5.01 13.79
CA LEU A 53 9.79 -3.56 13.61
C LEU A 53 10.80 -3.02 12.59
N VAL A 54 12.08 -3.36 12.73
CA VAL A 54 13.15 -2.95 11.80
C VAL A 54 12.84 -3.42 10.38
N LEU A 55 12.52 -4.70 10.18
CA LEU A 55 12.17 -5.23 8.86
C LEU A 55 10.88 -4.63 8.29
N GLY A 56 9.92 -4.28 9.14
CA GLY A 56 8.70 -3.58 8.75
C GLY A 56 9.01 -2.16 8.28
N LEU A 57 9.82 -1.44 9.04
CA LEU A 57 10.25 -0.09 8.75
C LEU A 57 11.09 -0.03 7.47
N ASP A 58 12.04 -0.92 7.29
CA ASP A 58 12.88 -1.02 6.09
C ASP A 58 12.02 -1.16 4.82
N LYS A 59 10.95 -1.95 4.89
CA LYS A 59 10.01 -2.11 3.77
C LYS A 59 9.20 -0.85 3.49
N LEU A 60 8.76 -0.15 4.53
CA LEU A 60 8.05 1.12 4.37
C LEU A 60 8.95 2.21 3.80
N LEU A 61 10.22 2.27 4.25
CA LEU A 61 11.24 3.18 3.73
C LEU A 61 11.58 2.87 2.28
N ALA A 62 11.80 1.59 1.94
CA ALA A 62 12.07 1.16 0.58
C ALA A 62 10.89 1.43 -0.38
N ALA A 63 9.66 1.44 0.15
CA ALA A 63 8.46 1.81 -0.57
C ALA A 63 8.19 3.32 -0.60
N GLU A 64 9.05 4.14 0.03
CA GLU A 64 8.85 5.58 0.24
C GLU A 64 7.49 5.94 0.89
N MET A 65 6.94 5.00 1.66
CA MET A 65 5.73 5.16 2.47
C MET A 65 6.04 5.61 3.89
N ALA A 66 7.29 5.46 4.30
CA ALA A 66 7.87 6.13 5.46
C ALA A 66 9.10 6.92 5.03
N HIS A 67 9.41 7.98 5.78
CA HIS A 67 10.57 8.85 5.56
C HIS A 67 11.25 9.12 6.88
N LEU A 68 12.55 8.88 6.95
CA LEU A 68 13.38 9.20 8.10
C LEU A 68 14.16 10.49 7.80
N ASN A 69 13.83 11.56 8.49
CA ASN A 69 14.52 12.85 8.39
C ASN A 69 15.27 13.12 9.69
N MET A 70 16.60 13.09 9.63
CA MET A 70 17.48 13.12 10.80
C MET A 70 17.15 11.95 11.74
N ASP A 71 16.31 12.17 12.75
CA ASP A 71 15.88 11.18 13.74
C ASP A 71 14.35 11.15 13.91
N THR A 72 13.63 11.80 12.99
CA THR A 72 12.16 11.87 13.00
C THR A 72 11.61 11.05 11.85
N LEU A 73 10.88 10.00 12.20
CA LEU A 73 10.10 9.20 11.28
C LEU A 73 8.79 9.90 10.94
N SER A 74 8.45 9.90 9.66
CA SER A 74 7.18 10.40 9.14
C SER A 74 6.59 9.39 8.16
N ILE A 75 5.26 9.40 8.03
CA ILE A 75 4.53 8.50 7.12
C ILE A 75 3.99 9.34 5.97
N ASN A 76 4.12 8.81 4.75
CA ASN A 76 3.56 9.41 3.56
C ASN A 76 2.02 9.36 3.60
N ASP A 77 1.35 10.44 3.18
CA ASP A 77 -0.10 10.52 3.08
C ASP A 77 -0.70 9.39 2.21
N ASP A 78 0.04 8.95 1.19
CA ASP A 78 -0.32 7.84 0.31
C ASP A 78 -0.62 6.55 1.09
N MET A 79 -0.03 6.37 2.28
CA MET A 79 -0.20 5.19 3.11
C MET A 79 -1.66 4.97 3.51
N ARG A 80 -2.47 6.04 3.64
CA ARG A 80 -3.92 5.91 3.93
C ARG A 80 -4.67 5.24 2.78
N ILE A 81 -4.30 5.58 1.54
CA ILE A 81 -4.89 4.98 0.34
C ILE A 81 -4.40 3.53 0.23
N VAL A 82 -3.11 3.28 0.47
CA VAL A 82 -2.54 1.93 0.48
C VAL A 82 -3.25 1.01 1.48
N GLU A 83 -3.47 1.48 2.71
CA GLU A 83 -4.21 0.76 3.75
C GLU A 83 -5.65 0.45 3.32
N ALA A 84 -6.36 1.42 2.73
CA ALA A 84 -7.73 1.25 2.26
C ALA A 84 -7.84 0.25 1.11
N LEU A 85 -6.91 0.32 0.14
CA LEU A 85 -6.82 -0.65 -0.96
C LEU A 85 -6.56 -2.06 -0.42
N ALA A 86 -5.63 -2.20 0.52
CA ALA A 86 -5.28 -3.48 1.12
C ALA A 86 -6.36 -4.05 2.05
N ALA A 87 -7.26 -3.20 2.56
CA ALA A 87 -8.43 -3.63 3.33
C ALA A 87 -9.51 -4.32 2.47
N GLY A 88 -9.30 -4.41 1.15
CA GLY A 88 -10.19 -5.09 0.22
C GLY A 88 -11.11 -4.15 -0.54
N GLN A 89 -10.77 -2.87 -0.64
CA GLN A 89 -11.52 -1.96 -1.51
C GLN A 89 -11.41 -2.43 -2.97
N VAL A 90 -12.56 -2.74 -3.56
CA VAL A 90 -12.66 -3.21 -4.95
C VAL A 90 -12.91 -2.02 -5.87
N LEU A 91 -12.11 -1.92 -6.92
CA LEU A 91 -12.28 -0.97 -8.01
C LEU A 91 -12.91 -1.71 -9.21
N GLU A 92 -14.10 -1.30 -9.60
CA GLU A 92 -14.73 -1.78 -10.84
C GLU A 92 -14.28 -0.92 -12.01
N LEU A 93 -13.57 -1.53 -12.96
CA LEU A 93 -12.97 -0.83 -14.09
C LEU A 93 -13.58 -1.36 -15.41
N PRO A 94 -13.91 -0.48 -16.37
CA PRO A 94 -14.41 -0.88 -17.68
C PRO A 94 -13.24 -1.30 -18.61
N LEU A 95 -12.45 -2.29 -18.19
CA LEU A 95 -11.23 -2.77 -18.85
C LEU A 95 -11.25 -4.30 -18.93
N SER A 96 -10.52 -4.90 -19.87
CA SER A 96 -10.36 -6.36 -19.90
C SER A 96 -9.25 -6.82 -18.94
N ILE A 97 -9.33 -8.08 -18.47
CA ILE A 97 -8.37 -8.67 -17.53
C ILE A 97 -6.94 -8.62 -18.11
N GLU A 98 -6.82 -8.99 -19.38
CA GLU A 98 -5.54 -9.08 -20.11
C GLU A 98 -4.84 -7.73 -20.24
N GLN A 99 -5.60 -6.63 -20.31
CA GLN A 99 -5.05 -5.28 -20.34
C GLN A 99 -4.48 -4.86 -18.99
N LEU A 100 -4.99 -5.42 -17.90
CA LEU A 100 -4.65 -5.03 -16.54
C LEU A 100 -3.49 -5.87 -15.97
N GLU A 101 -3.49 -7.19 -16.24
CA GLU A 101 -2.42 -8.09 -15.78
C GLU A 101 -1.07 -7.85 -16.47
N ARG A 102 -1.08 -7.34 -17.70
CA ARG A 102 0.14 -7.16 -18.51
C ARG A 102 0.70 -5.73 -18.46
N ASN A 103 0.08 -4.83 -17.71
CA ASN A 103 0.36 -3.40 -17.83
C ASN A 103 0.55 -2.69 -16.48
N ASP A 104 1.76 -2.79 -15.94
CA ASP A 104 2.16 -2.09 -14.71
C ASP A 104 2.04 -0.56 -14.84
N SER A 105 2.19 -0.03 -16.06
CA SER A 105 1.97 1.40 -16.34
C SER A 105 0.50 1.78 -16.18
N LEU A 106 -0.42 0.90 -16.57
CA LEU A 106 -1.86 1.12 -16.39
C LEU A 106 -2.24 1.08 -14.90
N LEU A 107 -1.70 0.12 -14.14
CA LEU A 107 -1.90 0.07 -12.68
C LEU A 107 -1.39 1.34 -12.01
N SER A 108 -0.21 1.82 -12.41
CA SER A 108 0.33 3.09 -11.91
C SER A 108 -0.58 4.27 -12.22
N LYS A 109 -1.12 4.35 -13.45
CA LYS A 109 -2.09 5.41 -13.83
C LYS A 109 -3.39 5.34 -13.02
N ILE A 110 -3.88 4.14 -12.74
CA ILE A 110 -5.08 3.94 -11.90
C ILE A 110 -4.80 4.45 -10.48
N LEU A 111 -3.66 4.07 -9.89
CA LEU A 111 -3.25 4.53 -8.56
C LEU A 111 -3.07 6.05 -8.50
N MET A 112 -2.45 6.66 -9.51
CA MET A 112 -2.39 8.12 -9.62
C MET A 112 -3.79 8.75 -9.71
N GLY A 113 -4.70 8.13 -10.49
CA GLY A 113 -6.07 8.61 -10.67
C GLY A 113 -6.91 8.61 -9.39
N ILE A 114 -6.59 7.75 -8.42
CA ILE A 114 -7.24 7.72 -7.09
C ILE A 114 -6.48 8.53 -6.04
N GLY A 115 -5.42 9.24 -6.43
CA GLY A 115 -4.71 10.19 -5.57
C GLY A 115 -3.38 9.69 -4.97
N VAL A 116 -2.89 8.51 -5.35
CA VAL A 116 -1.57 8.02 -4.91
C VAL A 116 -0.47 8.78 -5.66
N ARG A 117 0.41 9.47 -4.93
CA ARG A 117 1.52 10.25 -5.51
C ARG A 117 2.70 9.38 -5.90
N ASN A 118 2.99 8.32 -5.16
CA ASN A 118 4.00 7.30 -5.48
C ASN A 118 3.37 5.92 -5.73
N PRO A 119 2.90 5.66 -6.97
CA PRO A 119 2.35 4.35 -7.34
C PRO A 119 3.36 3.20 -7.25
N ALA A 120 4.64 3.46 -7.56
CA ALA A 120 5.67 2.43 -7.54
C ALA A 120 5.91 1.93 -6.11
N GLY A 121 5.98 2.87 -5.16
CA GLY A 121 6.02 2.57 -3.73
C GLY A 121 4.81 1.78 -3.28
N ALA A 122 3.61 2.20 -3.68
CA ALA A 122 2.37 1.48 -3.34
C ALA A 122 2.34 0.05 -3.90
N LEU A 123 2.73 -0.15 -5.15
CA LEU A 123 2.82 -1.47 -5.79
C LEU A 123 3.96 -2.33 -5.24
N SER A 124 4.96 -1.74 -4.59
CA SER A 124 5.98 -2.52 -3.88
C SER A 124 5.44 -3.18 -2.60
N LEU A 125 4.43 -2.56 -1.97
CA LEU A 125 3.77 -3.08 -0.77
C LEU A 125 2.50 -3.87 -1.09
N LEU A 126 1.85 -3.57 -2.22
CA LEU A 126 0.58 -4.14 -2.62
C LEU A 126 0.74 -5.07 -3.81
N LYS A 127 0.08 -6.22 -3.74
CA LYS A 127 -0.11 -7.13 -4.86
C LYS A 127 -1.50 -6.92 -5.45
N PRO A 128 -1.62 -6.59 -6.75
CA PRO A 128 -2.92 -6.52 -7.40
C PRO A 128 -3.51 -7.92 -7.56
N LYS A 129 -4.82 -8.03 -7.40
CA LYS A 129 -5.62 -9.20 -7.69
C LYS A 129 -6.75 -8.78 -8.63
N VAL A 130 -6.73 -9.38 -9.83
CA VAL A 130 -7.66 -9.07 -10.92
C VAL A 130 -8.66 -10.22 -11.02
N GLU A 131 -9.95 -9.90 -10.97
CA GLU A 131 -11.03 -10.88 -11.11
C GLU A 131 -11.97 -10.44 -12.25
N GLY A 132 -12.27 -11.36 -13.17
CA GLY A 132 -13.29 -11.16 -14.19
C GLY A 132 -14.70 -11.16 -13.62
N VAL A 133 -15.57 -10.33 -14.17
CA VAL A 133 -17.03 -10.35 -13.91
C VAL A 133 -17.75 -11.04 -15.06
#